data_AF-V6KE02-F1
#
_entry.id   AF-V6KE02-F1
#
_cell.length_a   1.000
_cell.length_b   1.000
_cell.length_c   1.000
_cell.angle_alpha   90.00
_cell.angle_beta   90.00
_cell.angle_gamma   90.00
#
_symmetry.space_group_name_H-M   'P 1'
#
loop_
_entity.id
_entity.type
_entity.pdbx_description
1 polymer ?
#
loop_
_entity_poly.entity_id
_entity_poly.type
_entity_poly.pdbx_seq_one_letter_code
_entity_poly.pdbx_strand_id
1 'polypeptide(L)'
;MTNVSTDDLPLTPTGGCGDGCACGAEGDEEYLESGLDPALAELLAAAGLDPIEVEDVANVAIQEDLDGGVDVTTVATIPEEAVATGDFTAREAGVVAGLRVAEAVLSVVCTDEFEVERHVEDGDRVEAGQKLLSVTTRTRDLLTAERSALNILCRLSGIATAT
;
A
#
# COMPACT_ATOMS: atom_id res chain seq x y z
N MET A 1 -14.15 -49.83 -51.32
CA MET A 1 -14.87 -48.66 -50.74
C MET A 1 -13.91 -48.00 -49.76
N THR A 2 -12.73 -47.55 -50.20
CA THR A 2 -12.43 -46.38 -51.06
C THR A 2 -12.60 -45.07 -50.29
N ASN A 3 -11.46 -44.51 -49.88
CA ASN A 3 -11.05 -43.10 -49.70
C ASN A 3 -11.96 -42.20 -48.86
N VAL A 4 -11.46 -41.26 -48.05
CA VAL A 4 -10.66 -40.08 -48.42
C VAL A 4 -9.98 -39.62 -47.12
N SER A 5 -8.66 -39.71 -47.03
CA SER A 5 -7.68 -38.64 -47.31
C SER A 5 -7.82 -37.46 -46.35
N THR A 6 -6.82 -37.36 -45.47
CA THR A 6 -6.39 -36.11 -44.84
C THR A 6 -6.22 -35.07 -45.95
N ASP A 7 -7.01 -34.01 -45.92
CA ASP A 7 -6.73 -32.84 -46.76
C ASP A 7 -5.63 -32.03 -46.10
N ASP A 8 -4.47 -32.15 -46.72
CA ASP A 8 -3.32 -31.28 -46.65
C ASP A 8 -3.69 -29.93 -47.29
N LEU A 9 -3.60 -28.84 -46.53
CA LEU A 9 -3.53 -27.47 -47.05
C LEU A 9 -2.42 -26.74 -46.28
N PRO A 10 -1.68 -25.84 -46.94
CA PRO A 10 -0.34 -26.14 -47.40
C PRO A 10 0.75 -25.62 -46.47
N LEU A 11 1.79 -26.43 -46.27
CA LEU A 11 3.09 -25.95 -45.82
C LEU A 11 3.71 -25.06 -46.90
N THR A 12 3.73 -23.75 -46.70
CA THR A 12 4.70 -22.89 -47.38
C THR A 12 6.08 -23.12 -46.77
N PRO A 13 7.11 -23.41 -47.59
CA PRO A 13 8.46 -23.60 -47.10
C PRO A 13 9.22 -22.26 -47.08
N THR A 14 10.31 -22.28 -46.32
CA THR A 14 11.46 -21.37 -46.35
C THR A 14 11.33 -20.02 -45.65
N GLY A 15 11.98 -19.95 -44.48
CA GLY A 15 13.01 -18.95 -44.25
C GLY A 15 12.62 -17.74 -43.41
N GLY A 16 13.23 -17.66 -42.23
CA GLY A 16 13.52 -16.39 -41.56
C GLY A 16 12.58 -16.05 -40.41
N CYS A 17 13.19 -15.81 -39.25
CA CYS A 17 12.72 -15.00 -38.13
C CYS A 17 11.30 -14.41 -38.32
N GLY A 18 10.30 -15.04 -37.70
CA GLY A 18 8.94 -14.50 -37.69
C GLY A 18 8.92 -13.10 -37.09
N ASP A 19 8.25 -12.19 -37.78
CA ASP A 19 8.01 -10.76 -37.49
C ASP A 19 7.11 -10.54 -36.25
N GLY A 20 7.30 -11.38 -35.23
CA GLY A 20 6.57 -11.39 -33.97
C GLY A 20 7.46 -11.73 -32.77
N CYS A 21 8.80 -11.70 -32.92
CA CYS A 21 9.70 -11.59 -31.77
C CYS A 21 9.58 -10.15 -31.27
N ALA A 22 8.73 -9.92 -30.27
CA ALA A 22 8.78 -8.72 -29.43
C ALA A 22 10.02 -8.77 -28.52
N CYS A 23 11.17 -8.97 -29.14
CA CYS A 23 12.49 -9.00 -28.56
C CYS A 23 13.09 -7.64 -28.92
N GLY A 24 12.54 -6.59 -28.30
CA GLY A 24 12.81 -5.20 -28.66
C GLY A 24 11.54 -4.36 -28.72
N ALA A 25 10.77 -4.32 -27.64
CA ALA A 25 10.12 -3.07 -27.29
C ALA A 25 11.01 -2.48 -26.20
N GLU A 26 11.83 -1.50 -26.56
CA GLU A 26 12.12 -0.40 -25.65
C GLU A 26 10.75 0.25 -25.40
N GLY A 27 9.99 -0.36 -24.49
CA GLY A 27 8.80 0.24 -23.94
C GLY A 27 9.31 1.38 -23.10
N ASP A 28 8.96 2.60 -23.49
CA ASP A 28 9.01 3.75 -22.62
C ASP A 28 8.57 3.29 -21.21
N GLU A 29 9.47 3.40 -20.24
CA GLU A 29 9.20 3.14 -18.83
C GLU A 29 8.15 4.17 -18.40
N GLU A 30 6.88 3.89 -18.67
CA GLU A 30 5.75 4.58 -18.07
C GLU A 30 5.73 4.13 -16.61
N TYR A 31 6.57 4.79 -15.79
CA TYR A 31 6.56 4.66 -14.34
C TYR A 31 5.10 4.86 -13.89
N LEU A 32 4.48 3.82 -13.36
CA LEU A 32 3.17 3.94 -12.72
C LEU A 32 3.29 5.03 -11.65
N GLU A 33 2.59 6.14 -11.82
CA GLU A 33 2.60 7.19 -10.81
C GLU A 33 1.85 6.66 -9.58
N SER A 34 2.48 6.75 -8.40
CA SER A 34 1.82 6.37 -7.14
C SER A 34 0.59 7.25 -6.91
N GLY A 35 -0.50 6.65 -6.43
CA GLY A 35 -1.73 7.34 -6.01
C GLY A 35 -1.63 7.98 -4.62
N LEU A 36 -0.50 7.87 -3.94
CA LEU A 36 -0.25 8.50 -2.65
C LEU A 36 -0.09 10.01 -2.77
N ASP A 37 -0.28 10.72 -1.65
CA ASP A 37 0.06 12.14 -1.56
C ASP A 37 1.51 12.39 -2.00
N PRO A 38 1.79 13.38 -2.88
CA PRO A 38 3.13 13.62 -3.40
C PRO A 38 4.19 13.88 -2.32
N ALA A 39 3.83 14.56 -1.23
CA ALA A 39 4.78 14.83 -0.15
C ALA A 39 5.10 13.53 0.62
N LEU A 40 4.12 12.65 0.80
CA LEU A 40 4.36 11.32 1.38
C LEU A 40 5.24 10.45 0.45
N ALA A 41 4.97 10.45 -0.85
CA ALA A 41 5.77 9.72 -1.83
C ALA A 41 7.25 10.17 -1.82
N GLU A 42 7.49 11.48 -1.74
CA GLU A 42 8.85 12.03 -1.59
C GLU A 42 9.52 11.57 -0.28
N LEU A 43 8.78 11.55 0.84
CA LEU A 43 9.30 11.06 2.13
C LEU A 43 9.63 9.55 2.11
N LEU A 44 8.83 8.75 1.40
CA LEU A 44 9.10 7.32 1.20
C LEU A 44 10.36 7.12 0.35
N ALA A 45 10.46 7.82 -0.78
CA ALA A 45 11.64 7.77 -1.65
C ALA A 45 12.92 8.22 -0.91
N ALA A 46 12.83 9.28 -0.10
CA ALA A 46 13.94 9.72 0.75
C ALA A 46 14.35 8.71 1.83
N ALA A 47 13.42 7.82 2.23
CA ALA A 47 13.70 6.69 3.12
C ALA A 47 14.35 5.50 2.41
N GLY A 48 14.46 5.54 1.07
CA GLY A 48 14.88 4.41 0.25
C GLY A 48 13.79 3.37 0.02
N LEU A 49 12.51 3.74 0.16
CA LEU A 49 11.36 2.91 -0.16
C LEU A 49 10.75 3.34 -1.49
N ASP A 50 10.33 2.37 -2.32
CA ASP A 50 9.56 2.67 -3.53
C ASP A 50 8.10 2.99 -3.15
N PRO A 51 7.58 4.20 -3.44
CA PRO A 51 6.22 4.57 -3.10
C PRO A 51 5.16 3.65 -3.70
N ILE A 52 5.40 3.11 -4.90
CA ILE A 52 4.45 2.24 -5.60
C ILE A 52 4.34 0.90 -4.85
N GLU A 53 5.47 0.31 -4.48
CA GLU A 53 5.47 -0.95 -3.73
C GLU A 53 4.83 -0.78 -2.34
N VAL A 54 5.04 0.38 -1.70
CA VAL A 54 4.42 0.70 -0.41
C VAL A 54 2.91 0.86 -0.54
N GLU A 55 2.44 1.53 -1.58
CA GLU A 55 1.02 1.67 -1.91
C GLU A 55 0.38 0.30 -2.18
N ASP A 56 1.05 -0.58 -2.94
CA ASP A 56 0.57 -1.94 -3.19
C ASP A 56 0.40 -2.74 -1.89
N VAL A 57 1.37 -2.66 -0.98
CA VAL A 57 1.29 -3.30 0.33
C VAL A 57 0.13 -2.74 1.15
N ALA A 58 -0.06 -1.42 1.14
CA ALA A 58 -1.18 -0.77 1.82
C ALA A 58 -2.53 -1.23 1.27
N ASN A 59 -2.68 -1.27 -0.06
CA ASN A 59 -3.88 -1.77 -0.72
C ASN A 59 -4.17 -3.22 -0.35
N VAL A 60 -3.17 -4.12 -0.41
CA VAL A 60 -3.35 -5.53 -0.03
C VAL A 60 -3.77 -5.66 1.44
N ALA A 61 -3.18 -4.89 2.34
CA ALA A 61 -3.50 -4.94 3.76
C ALA A 61 -4.93 -4.43 4.07
N ILE A 62 -5.43 -3.45 3.32
CA ILE A 62 -6.82 -2.98 3.46
C ILE A 62 -7.81 -3.97 2.85
N GLN A 63 -7.50 -4.51 1.67
CA GLN A 63 -8.35 -5.51 1.03
C GLN A 63 -8.50 -6.77 1.87
N GLU A 64 -7.44 -7.19 2.57
CA GLU A 64 -7.50 -8.32 3.51
C GLU A 64 -8.39 -8.03 4.71
N ASP A 65 -8.27 -6.87 5.35
CA ASP A 65 -9.08 -6.54 6.54
C ASP A 65 -10.57 -6.38 6.21
N LEU A 66 -10.87 -5.86 5.02
CA LEU A 66 -12.24 -5.63 4.56
C LEU A 66 -12.88 -6.85 3.87
N ASP A 67 -12.09 -7.81 3.40
CA ASP A 67 -12.54 -8.97 2.60
C ASP A 67 -13.48 -8.56 1.44
N GLY A 68 -13.14 -7.46 0.76
CA GLY A 68 -13.94 -6.85 -0.31
C GLY A 68 -15.27 -6.20 0.12
N GLY A 69 -15.51 -6.08 1.43
CA GLY A 69 -16.67 -5.45 2.03
C GLY A 69 -16.40 -4.04 2.58
N VAL A 70 -17.17 -3.66 3.60
CA VAL A 70 -17.00 -2.42 4.36
C VAL A 70 -16.89 -2.76 5.85
N ASP A 71 -16.29 -1.88 6.64
CA ASP A 71 -16.39 -2.01 8.10
C ASP A 71 -17.82 -1.70 8.57
N VAL A 72 -18.61 -2.77 8.66
CA VAL A 72 -20.03 -2.71 9.03
C VAL A 72 -20.22 -2.10 10.41
N THR A 73 -19.27 -2.31 11.33
CA THR A 73 -19.38 -1.80 12.71
C THR A 73 -19.17 -0.30 12.75
N THR A 74 -18.16 0.19 12.03
CA THR A 74 -17.89 1.63 11.90
C THR A 74 -19.02 2.35 11.19
N VAL A 75 -19.50 1.82 10.06
CA VAL A 75 -20.63 2.40 9.31
C VAL A 75 -21.91 2.46 10.16
N ALA A 76 -22.18 1.43 10.99
CA ALA A 76 -23.38 1.37 11.81
C ALA A 76 -23.34 2.27 13.05
N THR A 77 -22.15 2.61 13.56
CA THR A 77 -22.01 3.29 14.87
C THR A 77 -21.51 4.73 14.77
N ILE A 78 -20.83 5.10 13.68
CA ILE A 78 -20.20 6.40 13.51
C ILE A 78 -20.93 7.20 12.44
N PRO A 79 -21.32 8.47 12.69
CA PRO A 79 -21.87 9.36 11.67
C PRO A 79 -20.87 9.60 10.53
N GLU A 80 -21.37 9.80 9.31
CA GLU A 80 -20.52 10.02 8.11
C GLU A 80 -19.67 11.29 8.22
N GLU A 81 -20.23 12.35 8.78
CA GLU A 81 -19.59 13.66 8.95
C GLU A 81 -18.70 13.76 10.20
N ALA A 82 -18.54 12.67 10.96
CA ALA A 82 -17.77 12.71 12.20
C ALA A 82 -16.27 12.83 11.90
N VAL A 83 -15.61 13.86 12.42
CA VAL A 83 -14.15 14.05 12.35
C VAL A 83 -13.54 13.80 13.72
N ALA A 84 -12.40 13.10 13.74
CA ALA A 84 -11.67 12.79 14.96
C ALA A 84 -10.16 12.84 14.73
N THR A 85 -9.42 13.02 15.82
CA THR A 85 -7.96 12.91 15.85
C THR A 85 -7.59 11.60 16.54
N GLY A 86 -6.85 10.73 15.83
CA GLY A 86 -6.27 9.50 16.36
C GLY A 86 -4.80 9.69 16.73
N ASP A 87 -4.43 9.29 17.94
CA ASP A 87 -3.04 9.32 18.42
C ASP A 87 -2.44 7.91 18.45
N PHE A 88 -1.46 7.65 17.59
CA PHE A 88 -0.65 6.43 17.62
C PHE A 88 0.37 6.58 18.75
N THR A 89 0.21 5.80 19.82
CA THR A 89 1.01 5.90 21.05
C THR A 89 1.75 4.60 21.31
N ALA A 90 3.04 4.67 21.60
CA ALA A 90 3.83 3.51 21.99
C ALA A 90 3.33 2.94 23.32
N ARG A 91 3.04 1.63 23.37
CA ARG A 91 2.63 0.96 24.62
C ARG A 91 3.80 0.44 25.43
N GLU A 92 4.93 0.21 24.78
CA GLU A 92 6.17 -0.30 25.35
C GLU A 92 7.34 0.50 24.80
N ALA A 93 8.47 0.49 25.51
CA ALA A 93 9.68 1.12 25.01
C ALA A 93 10.32 0.29 23.89
N GLY A 94 10.88 0.95 22.89
CA GLY A 94 11.45 0.28 21.72
C GLY A 94 12.05 1.24 20.70
N VAL A 95 12.25 0.74 19.48
CA VAL A 95 12.64 1.53 18.31
C VAL A 95 11.45 1.58 17.36
N VAL A 96 11.03 2.77 16.97
CA VAL A 96 9.91 2.95 16.03
C VAL A 96 10.41 2.77 14.60
N ALA A 97 9.64 2.06 13.78
CA ALA A 97 9.89 1.92 12.35
C ALA A 97 8.59 1.66 11.60
N GLY A 98 8.46 2.25 10.41
CA GLY A 98 7.30 2.07 9.54
C GLY A 98 6.23 3.16 9.67
N LEU A 99 6.54 4.33 10.23
CA LEU A 99 5.57 5.43 10.37
C LEU A 99 5.03 5.90 9.02
N ARG A 100 5.92 6.05 8.03
CA ARG A 100 5.54 6.47 6.66
C ARG A 100 4.71 5.41 5.94
N VAL A 101 4.92 4.14 6.26
CA VAL A 101 4.11 3.04 5.71
C VAL A 101 2.72 3.01 6.35
N ALA A 102 2.62 3.25 7.66
CA ALA A 102 1.33 3.40 8.33
C ALA A 102 0.53 4.60 7.78
N GLU A 103 1.23 5.70 7.46
CA GLU A 103 0.63 6.86 6.80
C GLU A 103 0.15 6.55 5.39
N ALA A 104 0.87 5.72 4.63
CA ALA A 104 0.43 5.26 3.31
C ALA A 104 -0.88 4.45 3.39
N VAL A 105 -1.04 3.61 4.43
CA VAL A 105 -2.31 2.91 4.68
C VAL A 105 -3.47 3.89 4.90
N LEU A 106 -3.23 4.94 5.68
CA LEU A 106 -4.23 6.00 5.90
C LEU A 106 -4.55 6.73 4.58
N SER A 107 -3.53 7.05 3.78
CA SER A 107 -3.68 7.72 2.49
C SER A 107 -4.50 6.91 1.48
N VAL A 108 -4.41 5.57 1.51
CA VAL A 108 -5.20 4.69 0.63
C VAL A 108 -6.69 4.69 1.03
N VAL A 109 -7.00 4.86 2.32
CA VAL A 109 -8.38 4.83 2.83
C VAL A 109 -9.05 6.20 2.83
N CYS A 110 -8.30 7.26 3.13
CA CYS A 110 -8.84 8.61 3.22
C CYS A 110 -9.19 9.14 1.83
N THR A 111 -10.48 9.37 1.58
CA THR A 111 -10.95 9.91 0.29
C THR A 111 -10.86 11.43 0.21
N ASP A 112 -10.70 12.10 1.36
CA ASP A 112 -10.60 13.55 1.51
C ASP A 112 -9.22 13.91 2.11
N GLU A 113 -8.87 15.20 2.10
CA GLU A 113 -7.66 15.68 2.76
C GLU A 113 -7.66 15.31 4.25
N PHE A 114 -6.54 14.77 4.72
CA PHE A 114 -6.30 14.44 6.13
C PHE A 114 -5.04 15.13 6.63
N GLU A 115 -5.01 15.45 7.92
CA GLU A 115 -3.86 16.10 8.54
C GLU A 115 -3.03 15.06 9.32
N VAL A 116 -1.71 15.13 9.17
CA VAL A 116 -0.78 14.25 9.87
C VAL A 116 0.28 15.08 10.58
N GLU A 117 0.43 14.83 11.88
CA GLU A 117 1.51 15.37 12.72
C GLU A 117 2.41 14.21 13.17
N ARG A 118 3.69 14.26 12.77
CA ARG A 118 4.71 13.27 13.13
C ARG A 118 5.48 13.78 14.35
N HIS A 119 5.48 13.01 15.43
CA HIS A 119 6.13 13.39 16.69
C HIS A 119 7.55 12.82 16.83
N VAL A 120 7.86 11.79 16.03
CA VAL A 120 9.14 11.07 16.00
C VAL A 120 9.45 10.63 14.58
N GLU A 121 10.68 10.22 14.32
CA GLU A 121 11.12 9.65 13.04
C GLU A 121 11.42 8.15 13.16
N ASP A 122 11.35 7.44 12.04
CA ASP A 122 11.76 6.03 11.97
C ASP A 122 13.24 5.89 12.38
N GLY A 123 13.51 4.95 13.29
CA GLY A 123 14.81 4.74 13.93
C GLY A 123 14.94 5.40 15.30
N ASP A 124 14.00 6.25 15.70
CA ASP A 124 14.00 6.85 17.04
C ASP A 124 13.69 5.81 18.13
N ARG A 125 14.34 6.01 19.29
CA ARG A 125 13.99 5.29 20.51
C ARG A 125 12.80 5.96 21.17
N VAL A 126 11.82 5.17 21.57
CA VAL A 126 10.57 5.66 22.15
C VAL A 126 10.31 4.99 23.50
N GLU A 127 9.60 5.72 24.37
CA GLU A 127 9.16 5.24 25.68
C GLU A 127 7.66 4.93 25.70
N ALA A 128 7.23 4.10 26.66
CA ALA A 128 5.82 3.81 26.84
C ALA A 128 5.01 5.11 27.14
N GLY A 129 3.92 5.30 26.42
CA GLY A 129 3.07 6.49 26.49
C GLY A 129 3.50 7.63 25.54
N GLN A 130 4.60 7.48 24.80
CA GLN A 130 5.04 8.48 23.84
C GLN A 130 4.15 8.46 22.58
N LYS A 131 3.68 9.64 22.17
CA LYS A 131 2.97 9.81 20.89
C LYS A 131 3.97 9.72 19.74
N LEU A 132 3.57 9.01 18.70
CA LEU A 132 4.39 8.74 17.51
C LEU A 132 3.85 9.53 16.31
N LEU A 133 2.54 9.44 16.11
CA LEU A 133 1.81 10.03 15.00
C LEU A 133 0.44 10.49 15.51
N SER A 134 0.01 11.69 15.11
CA SER A 134 -1.36 12.16 15.30
C SER A 134 -1.99 12.39 13.93
N VAL A 135 -3.20 11.88 13.73
CA VAL A 135 -3.88 11.93 12.42
C VAL A 135 -5.30 12.46 12.62
N THR A 136 -5.66 13.51 11.89
CA THR A 136 -7.02 14.08 11.90
C THR A 136 -7.69 13.86 10.56
N THR A 137 -8.81 13.12 10.57
CA THR A 137 -9.58 12.78 9.36
C THR A 137 -11.01 12.38 9.74
N ARG A 138 -11.82 11.97 8.76
CA ARG A 138 -13.11 11.34 9.02
C ARG A 138 -12.92 10.12 9.91
N THR A 139 -13.70 10.06 10.97
CA THR A 139 -13.60 9.02 12.00
C THR A 139 -13.79 7.63 11.39
N ARG A 140 -14.63 7.51 10.35
CA ARG A 140 -14.83 6.23 9.64
C ARG A 140 -13.57 5.76 8.92
N ASP A 141 -12.86 6.66 8.24
CA ASP A 141 -11.63 6.34 7.50
C ASP A 141 -10.51 5.98 8.48
N LEU A 142 -10.39 6.75 9.56
CA LEU A 142 -9.42 6.52 10.61
C LEU A 142 -9.57 5.11 11.21
N LEU A 143 -10.80 4.72 11.57
CA LEU A 143 -11.09 3.41 12.17
C LEU A 143 -10.92 2.27 11.16
N THR A 144 -11.27 2.50 9.89
CA THR A 144 -11.10 1.51 8.82
C THR A 144 -9.62 1.21 8.57
N ALA A 145 -8.76 2.24 8.59
CA ALA A 145 -7.32 2.08 8.37
C ALA A 145 -6.56 1.57 9.61
N GLU A 146 -7.12 1.73 10.81
CA GLU A 146 -6.43 1.55 12.09
C GLU A 146 -5.70 0.21 12.20
N ARG A 147 -6.41 -0.90 11.93
CA ARG A 147 -5.86 -2.24 12.16
C ARG A 147 -4.70 -2.54 11.21
N SER A 148 -4.88 -2.27 9.92
CA SER A 148 -3.86 -2.53 8.91
C SER A 148 -2.62 -1.66 9.13
N ALA A 149 -2.82 -0.38 9.48
CA ALA A 149 -1.73 0.54 9.82
C ALA A 149 -0.96 0.08 11.07
N LEU A 150 -1.66 -0.25 12.16
CA LEU A 150 -1.04 -0.71 13.41
C LEU A 150 -0.33 -2.05 13.26
N ASN A 151 -0.89 -2.98 12.49
CA ASN A 151 -0.27 -4.30 12.27
C ASN A 151 1.11 -4.15 11.59
N ILE A 152 1.19 -3.30 10.57
CA ILE A 152 2.45 -3.02 9.87
C ILE A 152 3.42 -2.29 10.79
N LEU A 153 2.99 -1.19 11.41
CA LEU A 153 3.82 -0.37 12.30
C LEU A 153 4.40 -1.19 13.46
N CYS A 154 3.56 -1.97 14.14
CA CYS A 154 3.99 -2.81 15.27
C CYS A 154 4.98 -3.88 14.82
N ARG A 155 4.74 -4.52 13.65
CA ARG A 155 5.63 -5.57 13.13
C ARG A 155 7.00 -5.01 12.78
N LEU A 156 7.05 -3.89 12.07
CA LEU A 156 8.30 -3.24 11.68
C LEU A 156 9.07 -2.72 12.91
N SER A 157 8.37 -2.04 13.83
CA SER A 157 8.96 -1.56 15.09
C SER A 157 9.48 -2.71 15.96
N GLY A 158 8.78 -3.85 15.99
CA GLY A 158 9.24 -5.05 16.70
C GLY A 158 10.54 -5.62 16.13
N ILE A 159 10.68 -5.64 14.80
CA ILE A 159 11.92 -6.05 14.12
C ILE A 159 13.06 -5.06 14.43
N ALA A 160 12.79 -3.76 14.31
CA ALA A 160 13.77 -2.71 14.57
C ALA A 160 14.25 -2.72 16.03
N THR A 161 13.36 -3.01 16.98
CA THR A 161 13.69 -3.09 18.41
C THR A 161 14.57 -4.31 18.73
N ALA A 162 14.39 -5.42 18.00
CA ALA A 162 15.14 -6.65 18.22
C ALA A 162 16.53 -6.66 17.57
N THR A 163 16.79 -5.74 16.63
CA THR A 163 18.06 -5.62 15.89
C THR A 163 19.05 -4.74 16.64
#